data_AF-A0A067EG46-F1
#
_entry.id   AF-A0A067EG46-F1
#
_cell.length_a   1.000
_cell.length_b   1.000
_cell.length_c   1.000
_cell.angle_alpha   90.00
_cell.angle_beta   90.00
_cell.angle_gamma   90.00
#
_symmetry.space_group_name_H-M   'P 1'
#
loop_
_entity.id
_entity.type
_entity.pdbx_description
1 polymer ?
#
loop_
_entity_poly.entity_id
_entity_poly.type
_entity_poly.pdbx_seq_one_letter_code
_entity_poly.pdbx_strand_id
1 'polypeptide(L)'
;CSVMKVGDVSDLEDKLIALQNELQKLTEVRNDVMRRVVVAEQHYMMKRKAQGWKLLKLKLGNYKKLNLKKLKNCLGGYCSKSCKSSYKFGKEVARKLQAVISLKGEGDFKDVAETVPEDPVDEMPLERTIVGQQATFQKVLNCLAENAIIGLYGSGGVGKTTLLKQINNNFCYGGHNFDIVIWVVVSKELKLERIQEDIGKKIRLPTDSWKNRSIENEARDIYNILRKKKFLLLLDD
;
A
#
# COMPACT_ATOMS: atom_id res chain seq x y z
N CYS A 1 -6.79 -15.25 57.73
CA CYS A 1 -6.98 -14.36 56.57
C CYS A 1 -6.83 -12.93 57.05
N SER A 2 -5.67 -12.32 56.84
CA SER A 2 -5.56 -10.87 56.90
C SER A 2 -6.54 -10.30 55.89
N VAL A 3 -7.43 -9.44 56.39
CA VAL A 3 -8.38 -8.64 55.63
C VAL A 3 -7.67 -8.12 54.37
N MET A 4 -8.10 -8.52 53.17
CA MET A 4 -7.79 -7.70 51.98
C MET A 4 -8.39 -6.35 52.33
N LYS A 5 -7.54 -5.36 52.56
CA LYS A 5 -8.00 -4.02 52.91
C LYS A 5 -8.89 -3.56 51.75
N VAL A 6 -9.93 -2.80 52.04
CA VAL A 6 -10.82 -2.20 51.02
C VAL A 6 -10.00 -1.52 49.90
N GLY A 7 -8.80 -1.01 50.22
CA GLY A 7 -7.84 -0.48 49.25
C GLY A 7 -7.26 -1.49 48.23
N ASP A 8 -7.06 -2.76 48.59
CA ASP A 8 -6.51 -3.78 47.67
C ASP A 8 -7.56 -4.25 46.64
N VAL A 9 -8.84 -4.15 46.98
CA VAL A 9 -9.96 -4.47 46.07
C VAL A 9 -10.23 -3.29 45.14
N SER A 10 -10.26 -2.06 45.67
CA SER A 10 -10.39 -0.82 44.87
C SER A 10 -9.26 -0.69 43.85
N ASP A 11 -8.00 -0.92 44.27
CA ASP A 11 -6.83 -0.86 43.37
C ASP A 11 -6.89 -1.93 42.26
N LEU A 12 -7.49 -3.09 42.52
CA LEU A 12 -7.68 -4.12 41.51
C LEU A 12 -8.80 -3.76 40.51
N GLU A 13 -9.88 -3.13 40.98
CA GLU A 13 -10.94 -2.59 40.14
C GLU A 13 -10.42 -1.48 39.21
N ASP A 14 -9.67 -0.53 39.75
CA ASP A 14 -9.07 0.56 38.99
C ASP A 14 -8.10 0.03 37.92
N LYS A 15 -7.25 -0.96 38.27
CA LYS A 15 -6.36 -1.64 37.31
C LYS A 15 -7.11 -2.39 36.23
N LEU A 16 -8.28 -2.94 36.54
CA LEU A 16 -9.12 -3.60 35.55
C LEU A 16 -9.74 -2.60 34.58
N ILE A 17 -10.33 -1.51 35.10
CA ILE A 17 -10.92 -0.45 34.29
C ILE A 17 -9.83 0.13 33.36
N ALA A 18 -8.63 0.38 33.89
CA ALA A 18 -7.48 0.80 33.10
C ALA A 18 -7.11 -0.22 32.00
N LEU A 19 -7.10 -1.52 32.31
CA LEU A 19 -6.85 -2.57 31.32
C LEU A 19 -7.94 -2.64 30.23
N GLN A 20 -9.21 -2.50 30.60
CA GLN A 20 -10.31 -2.46 29.64
C GLN A 20 -10.19 -1.27 28.70
N ASN A 21 -9.89 -0.08 29.24
CA ASN A 21 -9.70 1.14 28.48
C ASN A 21 -8.50 1.03 27.52
N GLU A 22 -7.36 0.50 27.98
CA GLU A 22 -6.19 0.31 27.10
C GLU A 22 -6.43 -0.77 26.03
N LEU A 23 -7.20 -1.81 26.33
CA LEU A 23 -7.58 -2.82 25.33
C LEU A 23 -8.50 -2.23 24.24
N GLN A 24 -9.43 -1.35 24.64
CA GLN A 24 -10.30 -0.64 23.70
C GLN A 24 -9.47 0.27 22.78
N LYS A 25 -8.59 1.11 23.35
CA LYS A 25 -7.69 1.96 22.56
C LYS A 25 -6.82 1.15 21.59
N LEU A 26 -6.28 0.00 22.03
CA LEU A 26 -5.47 -0.86 21.17
C LEU A 26 -6.31 -1.52 20.05
N THR A 27 -7.59 -1.77 20.29
CA THR A 27 -8.54 -2.23 19.26
C THR A 27 -8.79 -1.16 18.21
N GLU A 28 -8.91 0.10 18.62
CA GLU A 28 -9.06 1.25 17.72
C GLU A 28 -7.81 1.42 16.85
N VAL A 29 -6.61 1.39 17.44
CA VAL A 29 -5.32 1.43 16.70
C VAL A 29 -5.23 0.29 15.69
N ARG A 30 -5.63 -0.93 16.07
CA ARG A 30 -5.68 -2.08 15.16
C ARG A 30 -6.61 -1.82 13.98
N ASN A 31 -7.80 -1.29 14.21
CA ASN A 31 -8.76 -1.01 13.16
C ASN A 31 -8.25 0.08 12.22
N ASP A 32 -7.60 1.11 12.77
CA ASP A 32 -6.97 2.16 11.98
C ASP A 32 -5.87 1.63 11.06
N VAL A 33 -4.93 0.85 11.62
CA VAL A 33 -3.88 0.17 10.84
C VAL A 33 -4.47 -0.71 9.76
N MET A 34 -5.54 -1.47 10.06
CA MET A 34 -6.22 -2.30 9.06
C MET A 34 -6.83 -1.49 7.93
N ARG A 35 -7.45 -0.33 8.22
CA ARG A 35 -7.94 0.56 7.17
C ARG A 35 -6.79 1.06 6.29
N ARG A 36 -5.67 1.48 6.89
CA ARG A 36 -4.49 1.94 6.15
C ARG A 36 -3.86 0.83 5.30
N VAL A 37 -3.82 -0.41 5.80
CA VAL A 37 -3.37 -1.58 5.03
C VAL A 37 -4.32 -1.88 3.87
N VAL A 38 -5.64 -1.87 4.08
CA VAL A 38 -6.61 -2.08 3.00
C VAL A 38 -6.48 -1.01 1.92
N VAL A 39 -6.33 0.26 2.32
CA VAL A 39 -6.08 1.37 1.38
C VAL A 39 -4.76 1.18 0.64
N ALA A 40 -3.70 0.75 1.32
CA ALA A 40 -2.40 0.47 0.69
C ALA A 40 -2.46 -0.73 -0.27
N GLU A 41 -3.14 -1.81 0.11
CA GLU A 41 -3.35 -3.02 -0.71
C GLU A 41 -4.21 -2.72 -1.94
N GLN A 42 -5.25 -1.88 -1.81
CA GLN A 42 -6.06 -1.41 -2.94
C GLN A 42 -5.25 -0.66 -3.99
N HIS A 43 -4.14 -0.05 -3.59
CA HIS A 43 -3.25 0.62 -4.53
C HIS A 43 -2.26 -0.32 -5.22
N TYR A 44 -2.20 -1.63 -4.92
CA TYR A 44 -1.24 -2.62 -5.47
C TYR A 44 0.26 -2.26 -5.42
N MET A 45 0.61 -1.04 -4.99
CA MET A 45 1.94 -0.45 -5.06
C MET A 45 2.85 -0.78 -3.87
N MET A 46 2.36 -1.54 -2.88
CA MET A 46 2.98 -1.55 -1.56
C MET A 46 3.24 -2.95 -1.01
N LYS A 47 4.51 -3.24 -0.67
CA LYS A 47 4.86 -4.45 0.11
C LYS A 47 4.47 -4.22 1.58
N ARG A 48 3.74 -5.18 2.16
CA ARG A 48 3.38 -5.15 3.60
C ARG A 48 4.64 -5.18 4.48
N LYS A 49 4.85 -4.16 5.31
CA LYS A 49 5.80 -4.24 6.45
C LYS A 49 5.13 -5.03 7.59
N ALA A 50 5.04 -6.34 7.43
CA ALA A 50 4.19 -7.20 8.26
C ALA A 50 4.77 -7.61 9.63
N GLN A 51 5.93 -7.09 10.05
CA GLN A 51 6.61 -7.59 11.25
C GLN A 51 5.90 -7.19 12.55
N GLY A 52 5.53 -5.92 12.74
CA GLY A 52 4.83 -5.45 13.95
C GLY A 52 3.38 -5.95 14.07
N TRP A 53 2.67 -6.04 12.94
CA TRP A 53 1.28 -6.48 12.89
C TRP A 53 1.09 -7.95 13.29
N LYS A 54 1.98 -8.84 12.83
CA LYS A 54 1.91 -10.28 13.16
C LYS A 54 2.02 -10.49 14.67
N LEU A 55 2.89 -9.72 15.32
CA LEU A 55 3.06 -9.71 16.77
C LEU A 55 1.82 -9.16 17.49
N LEU A 56 1.22 -8.07 16.99
CA LEU A 56 0.02 -7.45 17.55
C LEU A 56 -1.19 -8.41 17.50
N LYS A 57 -1.41 -9.10 16.37
CA LYS A 57 -2.50 -10.06 16.18
C LYS A 57 -2.37 -11.30 17.09
N LEU A 58 -1.17 -11.85 17.20
CA LEU A 58 -0.86 -12.97 18.10
C LEU A 58 -1.10 -12.61 19.57
N LYS A 59 -0.63 -11.42 19.99
CA LYS A 59 -0.79 -10.97 21.38
C LYS A 59 -2.26 -10.67 21.71
N LEU A 60 -3.01 -9.97 20.86
CA LEU A 60 -4.46 -9.71 21.02
C LEU A 60 -5.31 -10.99 21.15
N GLY A 61 -4.98 -12.04 20.39
CA GLY A 61 -5.63 -13.35 20.49
C GLY A 61 -5.52 -13.97 21.89
N ASN A 62 -4.42 -13.71 22.61
CA ASN A 62 -4.21 -14.19 23.97
C ASN A 62 -4.99 -13.39 25.04
N TYR A 63 -5.46 -12.17 24.74
CA TYR A 63 -6.29 -11.36 25.64
C TYR A 63 -7.78 -11.73 25.56
N LYS A 64 -8.29 -12.14 24.39
CA LYS A 64 -9.65 -12.71 24.27
C LYS A 64 -9.85 -13.98 25.11
N LYS A 65 -8.75 -14.70 25.42
CA LYS A 65 -8.75 -15.85 26.34
C LYS A 65 -8.76 -15.46 27.82
N LEU A 66 -8.62 -14.18 28.16
CA LEU A 66 -8.79 -13.72 29.53
C LEU A 66 -10.27 -13.85 29.88
N ASN A 67 -10.58 -14.71 30.84
CA ASN A 67 -11.96 -15.01 31.20
C ASN A 67 -12.53 -13.87 32.05
N LEU A 68 -12.84 -12.73 31.41
CA LEU A 68 -13.40 -11.51 32.02
C LEU A 68 -14.69 -11.81 32.82
N LYS A 69 -15.43 -12.87 32.44
CA LYS A 69 -16.58 -13.41 33.19
C LYS A 69 -16.21 -13.88 34.61
N LYS A 70 -15.04 -14.49 34.79
CA LYS A 70 -14.56 -14.99 36.09
C LYS A 70 -14.32 -13.84 37.08
N LEU A 71 -14.07 -12.64 36.55
CA LEU A 71 -13.78 -11.45 37.32
C LEU A 71 -15.03 -10.68 37.76
N LYS A 72 -16.08 -10.63 36.92
CA LYS A 72 -17.39 -10.09 37.31
C LYS A 72 -17.94 -10.82 38.55
N ASN A 73 -17.68 -12.12 38.64
CA ASN A 73 -18.03 -12.94 39.80
C ASN A 73 -17.14 -12.65 41.03
N CYS A 74 -15.88 -12.26 40.84
CA CYS A 74 -14.96 -11.89 41.94
C CYS A 74 -15.28 -10.51 42.54
N LEU A 75 -15.64 -9.53 41.69
CA LEU A 75 -16.05 -8.17 42.11
C LEU A 75 -17.46 -8.14 42.71
N GLY A 76 -18.36 -9.03 42.27
CA GLY A 76 -19.68 -9.22 42.87
C GLY A 76 -19.69 -9.97 44.21
N GLY A 77 -18.56 -10.06 44.92
CA GLY A 77 -18.44 -10.70 46.24
C GLY A 77 -18.26 -12.23 46.24
N TYR A 78 -18.25 -12.89 45.07
CA TYR A 78 -18.07 -14.34 44.91
C TYR A 78 -16.64 -14.70 44.44
N CYS A 79 -15.62 -14.25 45.18
CA CYS A 79 -14.28 -14.81 45.02
C CYS A 79 -14.23 -16.23 45.61
N SER A 80 -13.88 -17.25 44.81
CA SER A 80 -13.62 -18.59 45.37
C SER A 80 -12.55 -18.51 46.46
N LYS A 81 -12.81 -19.18 47.60
CA LYS A 81 -12.17 -19.14 48.93
C LYS A 81 -10.62 -19.15 49.07
N SER A 82 -9.82 -18.51 48.21
CA SER A 82 -8.37 -18.35 48.47
C SER A 82 -7.80 -17.04 47.92
N CYS A 83 -7.41 -16.10 48.79
CA CYS A 83 -6.76 -14.84 48.44
C CYS A 83 -5.49 -15.02 47.57
N LYS A 84 -4.83 -16.17 47.67
CA LYS A 84 -3.67 -16.54 46.83
C LYS A 84 -4.04 -16.60 45.34
N SER A 85 -5.26 -17.02 45.01
CA SER A 85 -5.74 -17.09 43.62
C SER A 85 -6.04 -15.68 43.07
N SER A 86 -6.65 -14.81 43.86
CA SER A 86 -6.92 -13.41 43.51
C SER A 86 -5.62 -12.61 43.33
N TYR A 87 -4.62 -12.80 44.20
CA TYR A 87 -3.30 -12.16 44.07
C TYR A 87 -2.53 -12.62 42.82
N LYS A 88 -2.48 -13.94 42.56
CA LYS A 88 -1.86 -14.49 41.34
C LYS A 88 -2.54 -13.96 40.07
N PHE A 89 -3.86 -13.81 40.13
CA PHE A 89 -4.64 -13.27 39.03
C PHE A 89 -4.39 -11.76 38.82
N GLY A 90 -4.38 -10.94 39.87
CA GLY A 90 -4.05 -9.51 39.79
C GLY A 90 -2.64 -9.26 39.24
N LYS A 91 -1.67 -10.10 39.60
CA LYS A 91 -0.31 -10.06 39.03
C LYS A 91 -0.31 -10.35 37.52
N GLU A 92 -1.14 -11.28 37.05
CA GLU A 92 -1.28 -11.59 35.62
C GLU A 92 -1.95 -10.43 34.85
N VAL A 93 -2.96 -9.77 35.45
CA VAL A 93 -3.58 -8.55 34.90
C VAL A 93 -2.56 -7.42 34.76
N ALA A 94 -1.77 -7.14 35.80
CA ALA A 94 -0.75 -6.09 35.76
C ALA A 94 0.35 -6.37 34.73
N ARG A 95 0.81 -7.63 34.62
CA ARG A 95 1.81 -8.04 33.61
C ARG A 95 1.29 -7.85 32.19
N LYS A 96 0.02 -8.19 31.98
CA LYS A 96 -0.69 -8.01 30.71
C LYS A 96 -0.92 -6.54 30.36
N LEU A 97 -1.25 -5.70 31.33
CA LEU A 97 -1.37 -4.25 31.16
C LEU A 97 -0.05 -3.63 30.72
N GLN A 98 1.06 -3.98 31.39
CA GLN A 98 2.39 -3.51 31.01
C GLN A 98 2.77 -3.96 29.59
N ALA A 99 2.48 -5.21 29.22
CA ALA A 99 2.73 -5.68 27.86
C ALA A 99 1.91 -4.93 26.79
N VAL A 100 0.68 -4.49 27.10
CA VAL A 100 -0.14 -3.66 26.21
C VAL A 100 0.44 -2.25 26.07
N ILE A 101 0.87 -1.64 27.19
CA ILE A 101 1.47 -0.31 27.21
C ILE A 101 2.80 -0.29 26.44
N SER A 102 3.68 -1.28 26.64
CA SER A 102 4.93 -1.39 25.90
C SER A 102 4.71 -1.56 24.40
N LEU A 103 3.75 -2.39 23.98
CA LEU A 103 3.39 -2.56 22.56
C LEU A 103 2.88 -1.27 21.91
N LYS A 104 2.17 -0.44 22.67
CA LYS A 104 1.71 0.87 22.21
C LYS A 104 2.88 1.84 22.03
N GLY A 105 3.89 1.76 22.89
CA GLY A 105 5.13 2.55 22.78
C GLY A 105 6.06 2.09 21.64
N GLU A 106 6.11 0.79 21.35
CA GLU A 106 6.88 0.21 20.24
C GLU A 106 6.18 0.39 18.87
N GLY A 107 4.88 0.69 18.86
CA GLY A 107 4.03 0.70 17.68
C GLY A 107 3.88 2.07 17.02
N ASP A 108 4.96 2.68 16.56
CA ASP A 108 4.85 3.79 15.59
C ASP A 108 4.56 3.19 14.20
N PHE A 109 3.32 2.74 13.99
CA PHE A 109 2.87 2.13 12.73
C PHE A 109 2.64 3.20 11.65
N LYS A 110 3.52 4.18 11.52
CA LYS A 110 3.42 5.23 10.48
C LYS A 110 3.43 4.60 9.09
N ASP A 111 4.33 3.65 8.88
CA ASP A 111 4.52 3.01 7.58
C ASP A 111 4.03 1.56 7.59
N VAL A 112 2.78 1.36 7.18
CA VAL A 112 2.17 0.03 7.03
C VAL A 112 2.57 -0.67 5.72
N ALA A 113 3.22 0.09 4.84
CA ALA A 113 3.44 -0.25 3.47
C ALA A 113 4.54 0.66 2.89
N GLU A 114 5.34 0.12 1.96
CA GLU A 114 6.35 0.89 1.25
C GLU A 114 6.08 0.79 -0.25
N THR A 115 6.01 1.95 -0.92
CA THR A 115 5.99 2.03 -2.38
C THR A 115 7.28 1.42 -2.91
N VAL A 116 7.17 0.34 -3.68
CA VAL A 116 8.31 -0.14 -4.46
C VAL A 116 8.55 0.91 -5.56
N PRO A 117 9.71 1.60 -5.57
CA PRO A 117 10.08 2.42 -6.71
C PRO A 117 10.20 1.46 -7.90
N GLU A 118 9.38 1.63 -8.93
CA GLU A 118 9.70 1.01 -10.22
C GLU A 118 10.25 2.06 -11.13
N ASP A 119 10.97 1.56 -12.13
CA ASP A 119 11.58 2.36 -13.15
C ASP A 119 10.49 3.12 -13.93
N PRO A 120 10.68 4.44 -14.13
CA PRO A 120 9.71 5.27 -14.84
C PRO A 120 9.54 4.87 -16.31
N VAL A 121 10.43 4.03 -16.84
CA VAL A 121 10.53 3.64 -18.25
C VAL A 121 10.81 2.15 -18.35
N ASP A 122 10.06 1.43 -19.18
CA ASP A 122 10.37 0.04 -19.51
C ASP A 122 11.35 0.01 -20.67
N GLU A 123 12.50 -0.62 -20.50
CA GLU A 123 13.48 -0.73 -21.59
C GLU A 123 12.94 -1.60 -22.74
N MET A 124 12.99 -1.08 -23.95
CA MET A 124 12.56 -1.77 -25.15
C MET A 124 13.71 -2.55 -25.80
N PRO A 125 13.49 -3.79 -26.26
CA PRO A 125 14.52 -4.52 -27.02
C PRO A 125 14.90 -3.76 -28.29
N LEU A 126 16.19 -3.43 -28.42
CA LEU A 126 16.78 -2.76 -29.56
C LEU A 126 17.90 -3.61 -30.17
N GLU A 127 18.07 -3.49 -31.49
CA GLU A 127 19.21 -4.07 -32.18
C GLU A 127 20.51 -3.35 -31.79
N ARG A 128 21.64 -4.07 -31.85
CA ARG A 128 22.94 -3.55 -31.43
C ARG A 128 23.46 -2.40 -32.30
N THR A 129 23.06 -2.36 -33.57
CA THR A 129 23.58 -1.40 -34.55
C THR A 129 22.43 -0.74 -35.29
N ILE A 130 22.23 0.55 -35.04
CA ILE A 130 21.23 1.38 -35.73
C ILE A 130 21.96 2.58 -36.32
N VAL A 131 21.85 2.76 -37.64
CA VAL A 131 22.52 3.84 -38.39
C VAL A 131 21.51 4.64 -39.20
N GLY A 132 21.83 5.90 -39.49
CA GLY A 132 21.04 6.75 -40.39
C GLY A 132 19.81 7.42 -39.74
N GLN A 133 19.59 7.25 -38.43
CA GLN A 133 18.46 7.84 -37.73
C GLN A 133 18.84 8.98 -36.78
N GLN A 134 20.14 9.25 -36.58
CA GLN A 134 20.67 10.20 -35.59
C GLN A 134 20.07 11.61 -35.73
N ALA A 135 19.98 12.14 -36.95
CA ALA A 135 19.42 13.47 -37.19
C ALA A 135 17.92 13.54 -36.81
N THR A 136 17.14 12.52 -37.20
CA THR A 136 15.71 12.45 -36.89
C THR A 136 15.49 12.23 -35.39
N PHE A 137 16.28 11.37 -34.76
CA PHE A 137 16.28 11.15 -33.32
C PHE A 137 16.49 12.45 -32.55
N GLN A 138 17.55 13.20 -32.88
CA GLN A 138 17.82 14.48 -32.22
C GLN A 138 16.72 15.51 -32.48
N LYS A 139 16.16 15.54 -33.69
CA LYS A 139 15.04 16.41 -34.04
C LYS A 139 13.82 16.11 -33.17
N VAL A 140 13.48 14.84 -32.98
CA VAL A 140 12.34 14.45 -32.13
C VAL A 140 12.58 14.87 -30.69
N LEU A 141 13.77 14.58 -30.13
CA LEU A 141 14.10 15.00 -28.75
C LEU A 141 14.00 16.51 -28.55
N ASN A 142 14.46 17.30 -29.53
CA ASN A 142 14.37 18.77 -29.47
C ASN A 142 12.93 19.29 -29.57
N CYS A 143 12.03 18.51 -30.18
CA CYS A 143 10.61 18.84 -30.30
C CYS A 143 9.78 18.38 -29.09
N LEU A 144 10.33 17.58 -28.17
CA LEU A 144 9.63 17.15 -26.95
C LEU A 144 9.47 18.32 -25.97
N ALA A 145 8.45 19.14 -26.22
CA ALA A 145 7.99 20.21 -25.35
C ALA A 145 6.74 19.80 -24.56
N GLU A 146 6.38 20.59 -23.56
CA GLU A 146 5.13 20.38 -22.82
C GLU A 146 3.92 20.52 -23.73
N ASN A 147 2.97 19.57 -23.62
CA ASN A 147 1.74 19.51 -24.42
C ASN A 147 1.94 19.36 -25.94
N ALA A 148 3.10 18.88 -26.40
CA ALA A 148 3.36 18.62 -27.81
C ALA A 148 2.84 17.23 -28.25
N ILE A 149 2.35 17.14 -29.49
CA ILE A 149 2.04 15.89 -30.18
C ILE A 149 2.95 15.80 -31.39
N ILE A 150 3.71 14.70 -31.51
CA ILE A 150 4.67 14.48 -32.60
C ILE A 150 4.24 13.24 -33.37
N GLY A 151 3.96 13.39 -34.67
CA GLY A 151 3.70 12.28 -35.58
C GLY A 151 4.97 11.85 -36.31
N LEU A 152 5.28 10.54 -36.28
CA LEU A 152 6.31 9.94 -37.10
C LEU A 152 5.66 9.28 -38.32
N TYR A 153 5.99 9.75 -39.52
CA TYR A 153 5.40 9.24 -40.77
C TYR A 153 6.47 8.96 -41.83
N GLY A 154 6.13 8.09 -42.78
CA GLY A 154 7.03 7.66 -43.85
C GLY A 154 6.73 6.24 -44.31
N SER A 155 7.38 5.82 -45.39
CA SER A 155 7.19 4.51 -46.02
C SER A 155 7.34 3.34 -45.03
N GLY A 156 6.77 2.18 -45.38
CA GLY A 156 7.02 0.95 -44.65
C GLY A 156 8.51 0.60 -44.66
N GLY A 157 9.03 0.03 -43.57
CA GLY A 157 10.42 -0.44 -43.49
C GLY A 157 11.48 0.63 -43.19
N VAL A 158 11.14 1.92 -43.11
CA VAL A 158 12.11 3.00 -42.82
C VAL A 158 12.57 3.07 -41.34
N GLY A 159 12.04 2.19 -40.48
CA GLY A 159 12.45 2.08 -39.08
C GLY A 159 11.78 3.04 -38.09
N LYS A 160 10.52 3.45 -38.34
CA LYS A 160 9.75 4.34 -37.43
C LYS A 160 9.61 3.77 -36.01
N THR A 161 9.19 2.51 -35.90
CA THR A 161 9.12 1.79 -34.62
C THR A 161 10.48 1.68 -33.94
N THR A 162 11.55 1.46 -34.72
CA THR A 162 12.92 1.44 -34.21
C THR A 162 13.31 2.79 -33.60
N LEU A 163 12.99 3.89 -34.30
CA LEU A 163 13.23 5.25 -33.80
C LEU A 163 12.46 5.50 -32.49
N LEU A 164 11.18 5.09 -32.43
CA LEU A 164 10.34 5.26 -31.25
C LEU A 164 10.91 4.48 -30.05
N LYS A 165 11.41 3.26 -30.26
CA LYS A 165 12.11 2.47 -29.22
C LYS A 165 13.40 3.13 -28.74
N GLN A 166 14.18 3.74 -29.65
CA GLN A 166 15.36 4.52 -29.27
C GLN A 166 14.98 5.71 -28.38
N ILE A 167 13.90 6.42 -28.73
CA ILE A 167 13.39 7.54 -27.93
C ILE A 167 12.97 7.05 -26.54
N ASN A 168 12.24 5.94 -26.45
CA ASN A 168 11.89 5.33 -25.16
C ASN A 168 13.14 5.07 -24.29
N ASN A 169 14.11 4.34 -24.84
CA ASN A 169 15.29 3.92 -24.07
C ASN A 169 16.23 5.07 -23.70
N ASN A 170 16.18 6.18 -24.43
CA ASN A 170 16.88 7.40 -24.04
C ASN A 170 16.44 7.89 -22.64
N PHE A 171 15.20 7.60 -22.26
CA PHE A 171 14.68 7.92 -20.93
C PHE A 171 14.97 6.83 -19.88
N CYS A 172 15.52 5.66 -20.23
CA CYS A 172 15.95 4.67 -19.23
C CYS A 172 17.22 5.09 -18.48
N TYR A 173 18.11 5.85 -19.13
CA TYR A 173 19.48 6.09 -18.64
C TYR A 173 19.82 7.58 -18.47
N GLY A 174 18.92 8.49 -18.85
CA GLY A 174 19.12 9.93 -18.79
C GLY A 174 18.40 10.59 -17.59
N GLY A 175 18.93 11.71 -17.11
CA GLY A 175 18.21 12.59 -16.20
C GLY A 175 17.07 13.29 -16.96
N HIS A 176 15.86 12.78 -16.85
CA HIS A 176 14.67 13.37 -17.46
C HIS A 176 13.66 13.85 -16.41
N ASN A 177 12.72 14.69 -16.83
CA ASN A 177 11.70 15.28 -15.94
C ASN A 177 10.32 14.62 -16.06
N PHE A 178 10.20 13.52 -16.80
CA PHE A 178 8.98 12.71 -16.81
C PHE A 178 8.90 11.83 -15.56
N ASP A 179 7.72 11.81 -14.93
CA ASP A 179 7.38 10.87 -13.86
C ASP A 179 7.14 9.45 -14.39
N ILE A 180 6.72 9.34 -15.67
CA ILE A 180 6.49 8.06 -16.33
C ILE A 180 6.54 8.18 -17.86
N VAL A 181 7.12 7.19 -18.52
CA VAL A 181 7.06 6.98 -19.98
C VAL A 181 6.22 5.74 -20.25
N ILE A 182 5.25 5.86 -21.13
CA ILE A 182 4.23 4.84 -21.39
C ILE A 182 4.32 4.43 -22.86
N TRP A 183 4.66 3.17 -23.11
CA TRP A 183 4.61 2.57 -24.44
C TRP A 183 3.28 1.85 -24.64
N VAL A 184 2.60 2.11 -25.75
CA VAL A 184 1.36 1.43 -26.13
C VAL A 184 1.44 0.98 -27.58
N VAL A 185 1.06 -0.27 -27.83
CA VAL A 185 0.90 -0.79 -29.19
C VAL A 185 -0.55 -0.59 -29.62
N VAL A 186 -0.74 0.13 -30.71
CA VAL A 186 -2.04 0.46 -31.30
C VAL A 186 -2.26 -0.45 -32.50
N SER A 187 -3.11 -1.45 -32.35
CA SER A 187 -3.43 -2.35 -33.46
C SER A 187 -4.17 -1.64 -34.60
N LYS A 188 -4.01 -2.15 -35.83
CA LYS A 188 -4.76 -1.72 -37.03
C LYS A 188 -6.26 -1.56 -36.80
N GLU A 189 -6.87 -2.50 -36.08
CA GLU A 189 -8.21 -2.33 -35.52
C GLU A 189 -8.08 -1.58 -34.21
N LEU A 190 -8.56 -0.34 -34.16
CA LEU A 190 -8.52 0.47 -32.94
C LEU A 190 -9.38 -0.19 -31.86
N LYS A 191 -8.72 -0.68 -30.80
CA LYS A 191 -9.36 -1.29 -29.62
C LYS A 191 -9.01 -0.44 -28.41
N LEU A 192 -9.89 0.51 -28.09
CA LEU A 192 -9.67 1.47 -27.00
C LEU A 192 -9.51 0.77 -25.65
N GLU A 193 -10.21 -0.35 -25.44
CA GLU A 193 -10.12 -1.17 -24.25
C GLU A 193 -8.68 -1.68 -24.03
N ARG A 194 -8.02 -2.13 -25.11
CA ARG A 194 -6.62 -2.60 -25.04
C ARG A 194 -5.65 -1.46 -24.75
N ILE A 195 -5.85 -0.31 -25.39
CA ILE A 195 -5.03 0.89 -25.18
C ILE A 195 -5.14 1.35 -23.72
N GLN A 196 -6.36 1.45 -23.20
CA GLN A 196 -6.61 1.82 -21.81
C GLN A 196 -6.04 0.77 -20.84
N GLU A 197 -6.18 -0.51 -21.16
CA GLU A 197 -5.60 -1.59 -20.37
C GLU A 197 -4.07 -1.51 -20.32
N ASP A 198 -3.39 -1.26 -21.44
CA ASP A 198 -1.93 -1.12 -21.50
C ASP A 198 -1.44 0.11 -20.71
N ILE A 199 -2.11 1.26 -20.88
CA ILE A 199 -1.84 2.47 -20.08
C ILE A 199 -2.08 2.17 -18.60
N GLY A 200 -3.22 1.55 -18.29
CA GLY A 200 -3.65 1.17 -16.94
C GLY A 200 -2.63 0.27 -16.26
N LYS A 201 -2.16 -0.77 -16.94
CA LYS A 201 -1.08 -1.64 -16.44
C LYS A 201 0.18 -0.87 -16.15
N LYS A 202 0.62 0.02 -17.06
CA LYS A 202 1.83 0.82 -16.87
C LYS A 202 1.73 1.77 -15.67
N ILE A 203 0.55 2.34 -15.40
CA ILE A 203 0.29 3.15 -14.19
C ILE A 203 -0.22 2.33 -12.99
N ARG A 204 -0.19 0.99 -13.10
CA ARG A 204 -0.64 -0.03 -12.15
C ARG A 204 -2.05 0.17 -11.59
N LEU A 205 -2.97 0.55 -12.45
CA LEU A 205 -4.38 0.40 -12.17
C LEU A 205 -4.75 -1.10 -12.17
N PRO A 206 -5.67 -1.54 -11.31
CA PRO A 206 -6.16 -2.92 -11.29
C PRO A 206 -7.10 -3.16 -12.47
N THR A 207 -6.54 -3.28 -13.67
CA THR A 207 -7.30 -3.42 -14.93
C THR A 207 -8.09 -4.73 -14.98
N ASP A 208 -7.72 -5.76 -14.21
CA ASP A 208 -8.53 -6.98 -14.08
C ASP A 208 -9.95 -6.71 -13.58
N SER A 209 -10.14 -5.64 -12.79
CA SER A 209 -11.44 -5.20 -12.28
C SER A 209 -12.28 -4.41 -13.29
N TRP A 210 -11.70 -4.11 -14.46
CA TRP A 210 -12.37 -3.39 -15.54
C TRP A 210 -13.22 -4.29 -16.43
N LYS A 211 -13.15 -5.62 -16.27
CA LYS A 211 -14.03 -6.54 -16.96
C LYS A 211 -15.50 -6.12 -16.73
N ASN A 212 -16.18 -5.72 -17.81
CA ASN A 212 -17.55 -5.20 -17.85
C ASN A 212 -17.76 -3.74 -17.37
N ARG A 213 -16.70 -2.94 -17.25
CA ARG A 213 -16.82 -1.49 -17.09
C ARG A 213 -16.93 -0.80 -18.46
N SER A 214 -17.33 0.46 -18.42
CA SER A 214 -17.36 1.29 -19.61
C SER A 214 -16.00 1.95 -19.83
N ILE A 215 -15.64 2.14 -21.10
CA ILE A 215 -14.42 2.80 -21.57
C ILE A 215 -14.25 4.20 -20.92
N GLU A 216 -15.35 4.89 -20.63
CA GLU A 216 -15.32 6.23 -20.01
C GLU A 216 -14.91 6.17 -18.53
N ASN A 217 -15.31 5.12 -17.82
CA ASN A 217 -14.91 4.95 -16.42
C ASN A 217 -13.42 4.59 -16.33
N GLU A 218 -12.95 3.72 -17.21
CA GLU A 218 -11.53 3.35 -17.34
C GLU A 218 -10.69 4.58 -17.72
N ALA A 219 -11.13 5.37 -18.71
CA ALA A 219 -10.50 6.65 -19.06
C ALA A 219 -10.41 7.61 -17.87
N ARG A 220 -11.47 7.67 -17.05
CA ARG A 220 -11.51 8.56 -15.88
C ARG A 220 -10.55 8.12 -14.79
N ASP A 221 -10.39 6.81 -14.58
CA ASP A 221 -9.40 6.26 -13.66
C ASP A 221 -7.98 6.61 -14.12
N ILE A 222 -7.68 6.45 -15.41
CA ILE A 222 -6.40 6.85 -16.03
C ILE A 222 -6.15 8.36 -15.85
N TYR A 223 -7.15 9.19 -16.18
CA TYR A 223 -7.06 10.64 -16.08
C TYR A 223 -6.75 11.10 -14.65
N ASN A 224 -7.41 10.51 -13.64
CA ASN A 224 -7.23 10.89 -12.25
C ASN A 224 -5.79 10.69 -11.74
N ILE A 225 -5.07 9.74 -12.32
CA ILE A 225 -3.65 9.49 -12.04
C ILE A 225 -2.77 10.41 -12.89
N LEU A 226 -2.93 10.39 -14.21
CA LEU A 226 -2.04 11.09 -15.14
C LEU A 226 -2.12 12.62 -15.02
N ARG A 227 -3.25 13.19 -14.60
CA ARG A 227 -3.38 14.64 -14.38
C ARG A 227 -2.43 15.22 -13.31
N LYS A 228 -1.81 14.35 -12.50
CA LYS A 228 -0.87 14.72 -11.44
C LYS A 228 0.58 14.38 -11.80
N LYS A 229 0.83 13.90 -13.03
CA LYS A 229 2.12 13.42 -13.50
C LYS A 229 2.52 14.12 -14.79
N LYS A 230 3.81 14.39 -14.94
CA LYS A 230 4.41 14.69 -16.23
C LYS A 230 4.72 13.36 -16.93
N PHE A 231 4.03 13.06 -18.02
CA PHE A 231 4.17 11.78 -18.72
C PHE A 231 4.51 11.95 -20.19
N LEU A 232 5.16 10.94 -20.77
CA LEU A 232 5.37 10.79 -22.20
C LEU A 232 4.61 9.54 -22.67
N LEU A 233 3.70 9.69 -23.63
CA LEU A 233 2.95 8.58 -24.22
C LEU A 233 3.48 8.30 -25.62
N LEU A 234 3.97 7.08 -25.84
CA LEU A 234 4.51 6.60 -27.11
C LEU A 234 3.52 5.58 -27.69
N LEU A 235 3.02 5.87 -28.89
CA LEU A 235 2.05 5.03 -29.60
C LEU A 235 2.74 4.43 -30.84
N ASP A 236 2.81 3.11 -30.92
CA ASP A 236 3.38 2.34 -32.04
C ASP A 236 2.27 1.61 -32.79
N ASP A 237 2.33 1.53 -34.12
CA ASP A 237 1.28 0.99 -35.01
C ASP A 237 1.38 -0.53 -35.33
#